data_AF-A0P166-F1
#
_entry.id   AF-A0P166-F1
#
_cell.length_a   1.000
_cell.length_b   1.000
_cell.length_c   1.000
_cell.angle_alpha   90.00
_cell.angle_beta   90.00
_cell.angle_gamma   90.00
#
_symmetry.space_group_name_H-M   'P 1'
#
loop_
_entity.id
_entity.type
_entity.pdbx_description
1 polymer ?
#
loop_
_entity_poly.entity_id
_entity_poly.type
_entity_poly.pdbx_seq_one_letter_code
_entity_poly.pdbx_strand_id
1 'polypeptide(L)' 'MPAGDYEIVVEEELLQDMNFLGYRKSATYLIVDGKGRTEMREISGNDLEAALRRDRAAGDDRQNCKVAITPQEDLK' A
#
# COMPACT_ATOMS: atom_id res chain seq x y z
N MET A 1 -6.16 3.08 -6.99
CA MET A 1 -6.42 1.95 -6.07
C MET A 1 -7.17 2.46 -4.85
N PRO A 2 -8.02 1.65 -4.21
CA PRO A 2 -8.71 2.05 -2.98
C PRO A 2 -7.71 2.19 -1.84
N ALA A 3 -7.82 3.21 -1.00
CA ALA A 3 -6.95 3.44 0.15
C ALA A 3 -7.05 2.30 1.18
N GLY A 4 -5.92 1.89 1.76
CA GLY A 4 -5.91 0.85 2.79
C GLY A 4 -4.57 0.14 2.99
N ASP A 5 -4.59 -0.89 3.82
CA ASP A 5 -3.48 -1.81 4.00
C ASP A 5 -3.37 -2.75 2.79
N TYR A 6 -2.15 -2.89 2.28
CA TYR A 6 -1.87 -3.69 1.10
C TYR A 6 -0.83 -4.75 1.42
N GLU A 7 -1.03 -5.96 0.91
CA GLU A 7 0.02 -6.96 0.85
C GLU A 7 0.71 -6.88 -0.52
N ILE A 8 2.04 -6.76 -0.53
CA ILE A 8 2.84 -6.60 -1.74
C ILE A 8 3.61 -7.90 -1.97
N VAL A 9 3.44 -8.47 -3.16
CA VAL A 9 4.14 -9.67 -3.61
C VAL A 9 5.06 -9.29 -4.74
N VAL A 10 6.32 -9.71 -4.65
CA VAL A 10 7.32 -9.51 -5.70
C VAL A 10 7.58 -10.86 -6.34
N GLU A 11 7.37 -10.95 -7.66
CA GLU A 11 7.80 -12.12 -8.40
C GLU A 11 9.24 -11.95 -8.85
N GLU A 12 10.05 -12.96 -8.54
CA GLU A 12 11.46 -13.02 -8.87
C GLU A 12 11.72 -14.25 -9.71
N GLU A 13 12.40 -14.06 -10.84
CA GLU A 13 12.89 -15.11 -11.68
C GLU A 13 14.32 -15.46 -11.27
N LEU A 14 14.56 -16.75 -11.02
CA LEU A 14 15.90 -17.27 -10.79
C LEU A 14 16.68 -17.31 -12.10
N LEU A 15 17.76 -16.54 -12.16
CA LEU A 15 18.77 -16.59 -13.21
C LEU A 15 19.92 -17.46 -12.73
N GLN A 16 19.96 -18.71 -13.20
CA GLN A 16 21.01 -19.66 -12.88
C GLN A 16 21.84 -20.00 -14.12
N ASP A 17 23.15 -19.84 -14.00
CA ASP A 17 24.16 -20.31 -14.94
C ASP A 17 25.28 -21.05 -14.18
N MET A 18 26.21 -21.69 -14.88
CA MET A 18 27.29 -22.46 -14.24
C MET A 18 28.21 -21.60 -13.37
N ASN A 19 28.27 -20.29 -13.63
CA ASN A 19 29.13 -19.35 -12.91
C ASN A 19 28.34 -18.25 -12.17
N PHE A 20 27.00 -18.30 -12.17
CA PHE A 20 26.19 -17.24 -11.58
C PHE A 20 24.85 -17.74 -11.05
N LEU A 21 24.48 -17.21 -9.89
CA LEU A 21 23.14 -17.32 -9.33
C LEU A 21 22.66 -15.90 -9.02
N GLY A 22 21.54 -15.50 -9.63
CA GLY A 22 20.94 -14.20 -9.37
C GLY A 22 19.42 -14.25 -9.49
N TYR A 23 18.80 -13.19 -9.01
CA TYR A 23 17.36 -13.03 -9.03
C TYR A 23 17.04 -11.77 -9.82
N ARG A 24 16.09 -11.88 -10.75
CA ARG A 24 15.56 -10.75 -11.50
C ARG A 24 14.10 -10.58 -11.15
N LYS A 25 13.74 -9.40 -10.65
CA LYS A 25 12.33 -9.04 -10.50
C LYS A 25 11.62 -9.08 -11.85
N SER A 26 10.60 -9.92 -11.99
CA SER A 26 9.77 -10.01 -13.20
C SER A 26 8.51 -9.16 -13.07
N ALA A 27 7.88 -9.15 -11.89
CA ALA A 27 6.65 -8.41 -11.66
C ALA A 27 6.48 -8.00 -10.19
N THR A 28 5.49 -7.14 -9.95
CA THR A 28 5.10 -6.72 -8.61
C THR A 28 3.57 -6.71 -8.58
N TYR A 29 3.03 -7.32 -7.55
CA TYR A 29 1.59 -7.46 -7.37
C TYR A 29 1.19 -6.87 -6.04
N LEU A 30 -0.02 -6.39 -6.01
CA LEU A 30 -0.68 -5.88 -4.83
C LEU A 30 -1.93 -6.70 -4.60
N ILE A 31 -2.06 -7.21 -3.39
CA ILE A 31 -3.22 -7.94 -2.93
C ILE A 31 -4.13 -6.92 -2.23
N VAL A 32 -5.28 -6.67 -2.86
CA VAL A 32 -6.31 -5.76 -2.36
C VAL A 32 -7.39 -6.60 -1.69
N ASP A 33 -7.66 -6.33 -0.41
CA ASP A 33 -8.84 -6.87 0.26
C ASP A 33 -10.05 -5.97 0.00
N GLY A 34 -10.99 -6.47 -0.79
CA GLY A 34 -12.28 -5.83 -1.04
C GLY A 34 -13.37 -6.39 -0.13
N LYS A 35 -14.55 -5.77 -0.13
CA LYS A 35 -15.74 -6.24 0.62
C LYS A 35 -16.17 -7.64 0.15
N GLY A 36 -15.58 -8.68 0.74
CA GLY A 36 -15.85 -10.09 0.48
C GLY A 36 -15.04 -10.72 -0.66
N ARG A 37 -14.05 -10.03 -1.23
CA ARG A 37 -13.16 -10.61 -2.25
C ARG A 37 -11.76 -10.01 -2.18
N THR A 38 -10.78 -10.88 -2.08
CA THR A 38 -9.37 -10.54 -2.20
C THR A 38 -8.95 -10.65 -3.67
N GLU A 39 -8.29 -9.63 -4.22
CA GLU A 39 -7.86 -9.58 -5.62
C GLU A 39 -6.35 -9.30 -5.70
N MET A 40 -5.63 -10.08 -6.52
CA MET A 40 -4.23 -9.85 -6.84
C MET A 40 -4.13 -9.05 -8.15
N ARG A 41 -3.46 -7.90 -8.11
CA ARG A 41 -3.33 -7.00 -9.26
C ARG A 41 -1.88 -6.62 -9.50
N GLU A 42 -1.43 -6.72 -10.74
CA GLU A 42 -0.10 -6.23 -11.13
C GLU A 42 -0.04 -4.71 -10.99
N ILE A 43 1.09 -4.22 -10.47
CA ILE A 43 1.28 -2.81 -10.16
C ILE A 43 2.67 -2.34 -10.59
N SER A 44 2.71 -1.18 -11.24
CA SER A 44 3.97 -0.49 -11.53
C SER A 44 4.46 0.26 -10.30
N GLY A 45 5.78 0.42 -10.16
CA GLY A 45 6.35 1.17 -9.02
C GLY A 45 5.79 2.58 -8.88
N ASN A 46 5.58 3.28 -10.00
CA ASN A 46 5.04 4.64 -10.01
C ASN A 46 3.57 4.68 -9.56
N ASP A 47 2.76 3.67 -9.90
CA ASP A 47 1.37 3.59 -9.45
C ASP A 47 1.27 3.23 -7.96
N LEU A 48 2.19 2.37 -7.48
CA LEU A 48 2.33 2.07 -6.05
C LEU A 48 2.68 3.31 -5.24
N GLU A 49 3.69 4.07 -5.65
CA GLU A 49 4.04 5.33 -4.99
C GLU A 49 2.87 6.32 -5.00
N ALA A 50 2.13 6.41 -6.10
CA ALA A 50 0.96 7.26 -6.19
C ALA A 50 -0.18 6.81 -5.27
N ALA A 51 -0.36 5.52 -5.01
CA ALA A 51 -1.32 5.03 -4.02
C ALA A 51 -0.88 5.38 -2.60
N LEU A 52 0.34 4.99 -2.22
CA LEU A 52 0.89 5.26 -0.88
C LEU A 52 0.87 6.76 -0.53
N ARG A 53 1.12 7.63 -1.51
CA ARG A 53 1.02 9.09 -1.32
C ARG A 53 -0.42 9.54 -1.03
N ARG A 54 -1.42 8.96 -1.69
CA ARG A 54 -2.84 9.25 -1.43
C ARG A 54 -3.27 8.73 -0.06
N ASP A 55 -2.85 7.53 0.31
CA ASP A 55 -3.11 6.94 1.64
C ASP A 55 -2.58 7.84 2.76
N ARG A 56 -1.33 8.31 2.61
CA ARG A 56 -0.73 9.25 3.57
C ARG A 56 -1.52 10.55 3.67
N ALA A 57 -1.97 11.11 2.54
CA ALA A 57 -2.78 12.33 2.53
C ALA A 57 -4.17 12.14 3.19
N ALA A 58 -4.81 10.99 2.98
CA ALA A 58 -6.10 10.65 3.61
C ALA A 58 -5.96 10.39 5.11
N GLY A 59 -4.84 9.83 5.56
CA GLY A 59 -4.51 9.68 6.97
C GLY A 59 -4.25 11.02 7.68
N ASP A 60 -3.58 11.95 7.01
CA ASP A 60 -3.29 13.29 7.52
C ASP A 60 -4.56 14.13 7.70
N ASP A 61 -5.47 14.11 6.72
CA ASP A 61 -6.78 14.77 6.81
C ASP A 61 -7.61 14.23 7.98
N ARG A 62 -7.60 12.91 8.18
CA ARG A 62 -8.29 12.26 9.31
C ARG A 62 -7.68 12.65 10.66
N GLN A 63 -6.37 12.89 10.73
CA GLN A 63 -5.70 13.33 11.96
C GLN A 63 -6.02 14.81 12.25
N ASN A 64 -6.11 15.66 11.23
CA ASN A 64 -6.51 17.06 11.36
C ASN A 64 -7.96 17.21 11.86
N CYS A 65 -8.90 16.42 11.32
CA CYS A 65 -10.27 16.39 11.83
C CYS A 65 -10.40 15.83 13.25
N LYS A 66 -9.47 14.97 13.68
CA LYS A 66 -9.48 14.36 15.03
C LYS A 66 -8.94 15.29 16.11
N VAL A 67 -8.19 16.33 15.74
CA VAL A 67 -7.75 17.41 16.65
C VAL A 67 -8.83 18.50 16.81
N ALA A 68 -9.79 18.59 15.90
CA ALA A 68 -10.88 19.58 15.95
C ALA A 68 -12.12 19.14 16.76
N ILE A 69 -12.14 17.92 17.32
CA ILE A 69 -13.31 17.39 18.06
C ILE A 69 -12.87 16.78 19.40
N THR A 70 -12.28 17.61 20.26
CA THR A 70 -12.51 17.47 21.70
C THR A 70 -13.55 18.53 22.08
N PRO A 71 -14.81 18.16 22.36
CA PRO A 71 -15.70 19.05 23.08
C PRO A 71 -15.04 19.29 24.43
N GLN A 72 -14.66 20.54 24.70
CA GLN A 72 -14.24 20.94 26.04
C GLN A 72 -15.51 20.92 26.89
N GLU A 73 -15.83 19.77 27.46
CA GLU A 73 -16.89 19.61 28.44
C GLU A 73 -16.51 20.43 29.68
N ASP A 74 -17.38 21.41 29.96
CA ASP A 74 -17.69 22.04 31.24
C ASP A 74 -16.58 22.16 32.28
N LEU A 75 -16.18 23.40 32.57
CA LEU A 75 -15.63 23.73 33.89
C LEU A 75 -16.28 25.04 34.38
N LYS A 76 -17.44 24.86 35.03
CA LYS A 76 -17.96 25.55 36.23
C LYS A 76 -17.76 27.05 36.42
#